data_AF-A0A084A0S7-F1
#
_entry.id   AF-A0A084A0S7-F1
#
_cell.length_a   1.000
_cell.length_b   1.000
_cell.length_c   1.000
_cell.angle_alpha   90.00
_cell.angle_beta   90.00
_cell.angle_gamma   90.00
#
_symmetry.space_group_name_H-M   'P 1'
#
loop_
_entity.id
_entity.type
_entity.pdbx_description
1 polymer ?
#
loop_
_entity_poly.entity_id
_entity_poly.type
_entity_poly.pdbx_seq_one_letter_code
_entity_poly.pdbx_strand_id
1 'polypeptide(L)'
;MEQSVFACYLAGWKKCFVYQGTASRKEFWSFILGNLLIVLLLLFLSFLWLVVGGYGGMAMVWIFYVVFPLLTFVPLLLLLPVTALGIRRMHDIGKSGWWFGGVLVFNLIILPVIQMSILSFFINSRGYDEGVEVVSIINMPLFLISLVFTLWLCSQPTKIISSPSSPDVTN
;
A
#
# COMPACT_ATOMS: atom_id res chain seq x y z
N MET A 1 -20.55 8.81 -17.54
CA MET A 1 -20.48 9.72 -16.38
C MET A 1 -19.09 9.62 -15.80
N GLU A 2 -18.27 10.67 -15.96
CA GLU A 2 -17.00 10.73 -15.22
C GLU A 2 -17.32 10.77 -13.72
N GLN A 3 -16.99 9.70 -13.00
CA GLN A 3 -17.13 9.69 -11.55
C GLN A 3 -16.13 10.69 -10.97
N SER A 4 -16.60 11.58 -10.09
CA SER A 4 -15.73 12.53 -9.40
C SER A 4 -14.71 11.78 -8.53
N VAL A 5 -13.51 12.34 -8.38
CA VAL A 5 -12.43 11.75 -7.56
C VAL A 5 -12.91 11.43 -6.15
N PHE A 6 -13.76 12.28 -5.58
CA PHE A 6 -14.38 12.08 -4.27
C PHE A 6 -15.35 10.89 -4.24
N ALA A 7 -16.17 10.71 -5.28
CA ALA A 7 -17.06 9.55 -5.38
C ALA A 7 -16.27 8.24 -5.47
N CYS A 8 -15.14 8.24 -6.19
CA CYS A 8 -14.23 7.10 -6.27
C CYS A 8 -13.57 6.78 -4.91
N TYR A 9 -13.16 7.80 -4.16
CA TYR A 9 -12.63 7.62 -2.79
C TYR A 9 -13.66 6.98 -1.86
N LEU A 10 -14.89 7.49 -1.84
CA LEU A 10 -15.98 6.93 -1.04
C LEU A 10 -16.37 5.51 -1.48
N ALA A 11 -16.29 5.21 -2.78
CA ALA A 11 -16.54 3.88 -3.30
C ALA A 11 -15.54 2.86 -2.75
N GLY A 12 -14.28 3.25 -2.53
CA GLY A 12 -13.27 2.40 -1.90
C GLY A 12 -13.69 1.95 -0.49
N TRP A 13 -14.16 2.88 0.34
CA TRP A 13 -14.68 2.58 1.68
C TRP A 13 -15.98 1.77 1.67
N LYS A 14 -16.87 2.00 0.70
CA LYS A 14 -18.13 1.22 0.61
C LYS A 14 -17.90 -0.22 0.13
N LYS A 15 -16.88 -0.45 -0.69
CA LYS A 15 -16.58 -1.75 -1.31
C LYS A 15 -15.36 -2.43 -0.65
N CYS A 16 -15.12 -2.18 0.63
CA CYS A 16 -14.00 -2.78 1.38
C CYS A 16 -14.03 -4.31 1.44
N PHE A 17 -15.22 -4.91 1.43
CA PHE A 17 -15.40 -6.38 1.52
C PHE A 17 -15.90 -7.01 0.21
N VAL A 18 -15.94 -6.23 -0.87
CA VAL A 18 -16.37 -6.70 -2.18
C VAL A 18 -15.14 -6.99 -3.03
N TYR A 19 -14.85 -8.27 -3.20
CA TYR A 19 -13.69 -8.77 -3.97
C TYR A 19 -14.05 -9.09 -5.43
N GLN A 20 -15.33 -9.13 -5.76
CA GLN A 20 -15.81 -9.39 -7.11
C GLN A 20 -15.90 -8.09 -7.94
N GLY A 21 -15.73 -8.24 -9.25
CA GLY A 21 -15.77 -7.14 -10.22
C GLY A 21 -14.40 -6.53 -10.52
N THR A 22 -14.44 -5.43 -11.25
CA THR A 22 -13.26 -4.68 -11.72
C THR A 22 -13.21 -3.30 -11.06
N ALA A 23 -12.00 -2.78 -10.88
CA ALA A 23 -11.78 -1.42 -10.38
C ALA A 23 -10.92 -0.67 -11.39
N SER A 24 -11.37 0.51 -11.79
CA SER A 24 -10.63 1.34 -12.74
C SER A 24 -9.37 1.92 -12.10
N ARG A 25 -8.41 2.36 -12.93
CA ARG A 25 -7.22 3.08 -12.46
C ARG A 25 -7.58 4.32 -11.63
N LYS A 26 -8.57 5.10 -12.08
CA LYS A 26 -9.03 6.31 -11.37
C LYS A 26 -9.55 5.94 -9.96
N GLU A 27 -10.30 4.84 -9.84
CA GLU A 27 -10.80 4.35 -8.54
C GLU A 27 -9.66 3.94 -7.60
N PHE A 28 -8.70 3.16 -8.10
CA PHE A 28 -7.55 2.72 -7.31
C PHE A 28 -6.71 3.92 -6.82
N TRP A 29 -6.28 4.80 -7.73
CA TRP A 29 -5.38 5.90 -7.39
C TRP A 29 -6.04 7.00 -6.56
N SER A 30 -7.32 7.31 -6.78
CA SER A 30 -8.04 8.27 -5.94
C SER A 30 -8.14 7.81 -4.49
N PHE A 31 -8.33 6.50 -4.25
CA PHE A 31 -8.32 5.94 -2.91
C PHE A 31 -6.93 6.01 -2.27
N ILE A 32 -5.88 5.58 -2.96
CA ILE A 32 -4.51 5.59 -2.43
C ILE A 32 -4.02 7.02 -2.18
N LEU A 33 -4.12 7.91 -3.17
CA LEU A 33 -3.69 9.30 -3.04
C LEU A 33 -4.54 10.07 -2.03
N GLY A 34 -5.85 9.80 -1.95
CA GLY A 34 -6.72 10.43 -0.96
C GLY A 34 -6.30 10.09 0.47
N ASN A 35 -6.04 8.82 0.77
CA ASN A 35 -5.58 8.41 2.10
C ASN A 35 -4.15 8.92 2.39
N LEU A 36 -3.27 8.93 1.40
CA LEU A 36 -1.92 9.49 1.54
C LEU A 36 -1.97 10.98 1.91
N LEU A 37 -2.79 11.77 1.21
CA LEU A 37 -2.96 13.20 1.50
C LEU A 37 -3.54 13.43 2.90
N ILE A 38 -4.51 12.63 3.33
CA ILE A 38 -5.07 12.73 4.70
C ILE A 38 -3.99 12.49 5.75
N VAL A 39 -3.20 11.42 5.61
CA VAL A 39 -2.10 11.10 6.54
C VAL A 39 -1.06 12.21 6.57
N LEU A 40 -0.63 12.70 5.40
CA LEU A 40 0.34 13.79 5.30
C LEU A 40 -0.19 15.08 5.94
N LEU A 41 -1.46 15.42 5.72
CA LEU A 41 -2.09 16.60 6.30
C LEU A 41 -2.19 16.50 7.83
N LEU A 42 -2.55 15.33 8.37
CA LEU A 42 -2.59 15.11 9.81
C LEU A 42 -1.20 15.22 10.44
N LEU A 43 -0.17 14.62 9.84
CA LEU A 43 1.21 14.74 10.30
C LEU A 43 1.70 16.19 10.24
N PHE A 44 1.41 16.89 9.14
CA PHE A 44 1.79 18.28 8.96
C PHE A 44 1.14 19.20 10.00
N LEU A 45 -0.18 19.12 10.18
CA LEU A 45 -0.89 19.93 11.18
C LEU A 45 -0.42 19.61 12.60
N SER A 46 -0.21 18.34 12.92
CA SER A 46 0.29 17.94 14.24
C SER A 46 1.73 18.43 14.49
N PHE A 47 2.59 18.38 13.48
CA PHE A 47 3.94 18.92 13.56
C PHE A 47 3.95 20.45 13.70
N LEU A 48 3.10 21.16 12.95
CA LEU A 48 2.95 22.61 13.11
C LEU A 48 2.52 22.97 14.54
N TRP A 49 1.60 22.20 15.13
CA TRP A 49 1.18 22.42 16.51
C TRP A 49 2.33 22.22 17.51
N LEU A 50 3.18 21.20 17.30
CA LEU A 50 4.38 20.97 18.11
C LEU A 50 5.36 22.17 18.04
N VAL A 51 5.63 22.67 16.83
CA VAL A 51 6.62 23.74 16.61
C VAL A 51 6.10 25.09 17.06
N VAL A 52 4.89 25.48 16.62
CA VAL A 52 4.29 26.79 16.93
C VAL A 52 3.92 26.89 18.41
N GLY A 53 3.55 25.77 19.04
CA GLY A 53 3.23 25.71 20.47
C GLY A 53 4.45 25.82 21.40
N GLY A 54 5.68 25.89 20.87
CA GLY A 54 6.90 25.97 21.68
C GLY A 54 7.26 24.65 22.39
N TYR A 55 6.67 23.53 21.95
CA TYR A 55 6.84 22.22 22.57
C TYR A 55 8.00 21.42 21.98
N GLY A 56 9.07 22.08 21.52
CA GLY A 56 10.20 21.43 20.83
C GLY A 56 10.88 20.31 21.63
N GLY A 57 10.88 20.42 22.97
CA GLY A 57 11.39 19.36 23.86
C GLY A 57 10.50 18.10 23.95
N MET A 58 9.28 18.15 23.42
CA MET A 58 8.31 17.05 23.45
C MET A 58 8.32 16.20 22.16
N ALA A 59 9.37 16.29 21.34
CA ALA A 59 9.47 15.53 20.09
C ALA A 59 9.27 14.02 20.30
N MET A 60 9.83 13.44 21.36
CA MET A 60 9.65 12.01 21.67
C MET A 60 8.20 11.66 22.01
N VAL A 61 7.49 12.53 22.73
CA VAL A 61 6.06 12.36 23.04
C VAL A 61 5.25 12.43 21.76
N TRP A 62 5.53 13.40 20.89
CA TRP A 62 4.87 13.52 19.59
C TRP A 62 5.08 12.28 18.71
N ILE A 63 6.31 11.76 18.64
CA ILE A 63 6.60 10.53 17.90
C ILE A 63 5.78 9.36 18.45
N PHE A 64 5.76 9.17 19.77
CA PHE A 64 5.06 8.04 20.39
C PHE A 64 3.54 8.11 20.29
N TYR A 65 2.94 9.29 20.47
CA TYR A 65 1.48 9.45 20.56
C TYR A 65 0.83 9.86 19.24
N VAL A 66 1.60 10.37 18.28
CA VAL A 66 1.06 10.78 16.97
C VAL A 66 1.64 9.91 15.87
N VAL A 67 2.95 9.95 15.66
CA VAL A 67 3.58 9.34 14.48
C VAL A 67 3.44 7.83 14.50
N PHE A 68 3.78 7.19 15.62
CA PHE A 68 3.75 5.74 15.74
C PHE A 68 2.33 5.17 15.52
N PRO A 69 1.27 5.67 16.18
CA PRO A 69 -0.11 5.25 15.90
C PRO A 69 -0.53 5.47 14.43
N LEU A 70 -0.16 6.61 13.83
CA LEU A 70 -0.47 6.89 12.42
C LEU A 70 0.22 5.91 11.48
N LEU A 71 1.48 5.55 11.73
CA LEU A 71 2.24 4.64 10.88
C LEU A 71 1.92 3.16 11.13
N THR A 72 1.32 2.81 12.26
CA THR A 72 0.97 1.42 12.58
C THR A 72 -0.52 1.11 12.38
N PHE A 73 -1.42 1.90 12.97
CA PHE A 73 -2.86 1.57 12.95
C PHE A 73 -3.54 1.97 11.64
N VAL A 74 -3.15 3.08 11.01
CA VAL A 74 -3.78 3.51 9.75
C VAL A 74 -3.52 2.52 8.62
N PRO A 75 -2.29 2.03 8.38
CA PRO A 75 -2.07 0.98 7.37
C PRO A 75 -2.82 -0.32 7.68
N LEU A 76 -2.98 -0.67 8.96
CA LEU A 76 -3.74 -1.86 9.35
C LEU A 76 -5.24 -1.73 9.02
N LEU A 77 -5.83 -0.54 9.25
CA LEU A 77 -7.20 -0.25 8.85
C LEU A 77 -7.35 -0.22 7.32
N LEU A 78 -6.36 0.34 6.62
CA LEU A 78 -6.36 0.43 5.16
C LEU A 78 -6.03 -0.89 4.47
N LEU A 79 -5.51 -1.89 5.20
CA LEU A 79 -5.14 -3.18 4.64
C LEU A 79 -6.34 -3.83 3.94
N LEU A 80 -7.51 -3.84 4.58
CA LEU A 80 -8.73 -4.42 4.03
C LEU A 80 -9.19 -3.73 2.73
N PRO A 81 -9.46 -2.41 2.69
CA PRO A 81 -9.87 -1.74 1.47
C PRO A 81 -8.82 -1.82 0.36
N VAL A 82 -7.54 -1.61 0.68
CA VAL A 82 -6.46 -1.66 -0.31
C VAL A 82 -6.36 -3.05 -0.94
N THR A 83 -6.53 -4.11 -0.14
CA THR A 83 -6.56 -5.48 -0.65
C THR A 83 -7.74 -5.71 -1.59
N ALA A 84 -8.95 -5.30 -1.20
CA ALA A 84 -10.14 -5.46 -2.03
C ALA A 84 -10.03 -4.69 -3.36
N LEU A 85 -9.56 -3.44 -3.32
CA LEU A 85 -9.29 -2.62 -4.51
C LEU A 85 -8.19 -3.22 -5.39
N GLY A 86 -7.09 -3.68 -4.79
CA GLY A 86 -5.97 -4.29 -5.49
C GLY A 86 -6.38 -5.57 -6.22
N ILE A 87 -7.19 -6.43 -5.59
CA ILE A 87 -7.73 -7.65 -6.21
C ILE A 87 -8.63 -7.30 -7.40
N ARG A 88 -9.59 -6.37 -7.22
CA ARG A 88 -10.47 -5.92 -8.31
C ARG A 88 -9.68 -5.29 -9.46
N ARG A 89 -8.59 -4.59 -9.16
CA ARG A 89 -7.70 -4.03 -10.16
C ARG A 89 -6.91 -5.10 -10.92
N MET A 90 -6.51 -6.19 -10.27
CA MET A 90 -5.87 -7.30 -10.97
C MET A 90 -6.82 -7.96 -11.96
N HIS A 91 -8.08 -8.17 -11.57
CA HIS A 91 -9.11 -8.69 -12.47
C HIS A 91 -9.31 -7.79 -13.69
N ASP A 92 -9.24 -6.47 -13.50
CA ASP A 92 -9.34 -5.46 -14.56
C ASP A 92 -8.16 -5.49 -15.57
N ILE A 93 -6.99 -6.00 -15.16
CA ILE A 93 -5.82 -6.22 -16.04
C ILE A 93 -5.84 -7.64 -16.65
N GLY A 94 -6.84 -8.47 -16.31
CA GLY A 94 -6.91 -9.88 -16.70
C GLY A 94 -5.88 -10.76 -15.98
N LYS A 95 -5.49 -10.39 -14.77
CA LYS A 95 -4.63 -11.16 -13.85
C LYS A 95 -5.47 -11.70 -12.70
N SER A 96 -5.01 -12.78 -12.05
CA SER A 96 -5.64 -13.28 -10.83
C SER A 96 -5.44 -12.31 -9.67
N GLY A 97 -6.42 -12.20 -8.77
CA GLY A 97 -6.32 -11.39 -7.54
C GLY A 97 -5.10 -11.74 -6.67
N TRP A 98 -4.61 -12.98 -6.77
CA TRP A 98 -3.40 -13.46 -6.09
C TRP A 98 -2.11 -12.73 -6.46
N TRP A 99 -2.05 -12.05 -7.62
CA TRP A 99 -0.87 -11.22 -7.93
C TRP A 99 -0.70 -10.09 -6.91
N PHE A 100 -1.79 -9.48 -6.46
CA PHE A 100 -1.74 -8.45 -5.42
C PHE A 100 -1.66 -9.05 -4.02
N GLY A 101 -2.48 -10.08 -3.74
CA GLY A 101 -2.46 -10.77 -2.45
C GLY A 101 -1.11 -11.40 -2.11
N GLY A 102 -0.44 -12.00 -3.09
CA GLY A 102 0.88 -12.60 -2.93
C GLY A 102 1.96 -11.56 -2.61
N VAL A 103 1.92 -10.40 -3.25
CA VAL A 103 2.81 -9.27 -2.91
C VAL A 103 2.56 -8.78 -1.49
N LEU A 104 1.30 -8.68 -1.06
CA LEU A 104 0.97 -8.30 0.32
C LEU A 104 1.50 -9.31 1.34
N VAL A 105 1.25 -10.61 1.13
CA VAL A 105 1.77 -11.67 2.02
C VAL A 105 3.30 -11.67 2.05
N PHE A 106 3.93 -11.47 0.88
CA PHE A 106 5.38 -11.37 0.79
C PHE A 106 5.93 -10.22 1.62
N ASN A 107 5.36 -9.02 1.52
CA ASN A 107 5.83 -7.86 2.28
C ASN A 107 5.50 -7.92 3.77
N LEU A 108 4.33 -8.43 4.14
CA LEU A 108 3.86 -8.41 5.53
C LEU A 108 4.39 -9.56 6.38
N ILE A 109 4.71 -10.71 5.77
CA ILE A 109 5.07 -11.93 6.50
C ILE A 109 6.44 -12.44 6.08
N ILE A 110 6.62 -12.73 4.79
CA ILE A 110 7.83 -13.44 4.32
C ILE A 110 9.07 -12.56 4.50
N LEU A 111 9.01 -11.32 4.04
CA LEU A 111 10.10 -10.35 4.10
C LEU A 111 10.56 -10.05 5.54
N PRO A 112 9.69 -9.73 6.52
CA PRO A 112 10.12 -9.52 7.89
C PRO A 112 10.67 -10.80 8.54
N VAL A 113 10.12 -11.98 8.25
CA VAL A 113 10.64 -13.25 8.78
C VAL A 113 12.06 -13.51 8.27
N ILE A 114 12.32 -13.28 6.98
CA ILE A 114 13.66 -13.39 6.38
C ILE A 114 14.62 -12.40 7.04
N GLN A 115 14.20 -11.14 7.22
CA GLN A 115 15.01 -10.10 7.85
C GLN A 115 15.36 -10.42 9.31
N MET A 116 14.39 -10.89 10.09
CA MET A 116 14.61 -11.31 11.46
C MET A 116 15.56 -12.51 11.56
N SER A 117 15.48 -13.44 10.60
CA SER A 117 16.37 -14.60 10.53
C SER A 117 17.81 -14.17 10.19
N ILE A 118 18.00 -13.27 9.22
CA ILE A 118 19.31 -12.71 8.85
C ILE A 118 19.90 -11.93 10.04
N LEU A 119 19.10 -11.05 10.66
CA LEU A 119 19.53 -10.26 11.81
C LEU A 119 20.03 -11.18 12.95
N SER A 120 19.24 -12.21 13.27
CA SER A 120 19.59 -13.17 14.32
C SER A 120 20.91 -13.89 14.01
N PHE A 121 21.13 -14.28 12.75
CA PHE A 121 22.38 -14.90 12.34
C PHE A 121 23.60 -13.97 12.49
N PHE A 122 23.47 -12.71 12.07
CA PHE A 122 24.56 -11.74 12.20
C PHE A 122 24.83 -11.35 13.66
N ILE A 123 23.79 -11.18 14.49
CA ILE A 123 23.96 -10.92 15.93
C ILE A 123 24.79 -12.03 16.58
N ASN A 124 24.52 -13.29 16.26
CA ASN A 124 25.26 -14.42 16.83
C ASN A 124 26.69 -14.57 16.30
N SER A 125 26.97 -14.13 15.06
CA SER A 125 28.27 -14.34 14.40
C SER A 125 29.22 -13.15 14.48
N ARG A 126 28.70 -11.92 14.54
CA ARG A 126 29.44 -10.67 14.37
C ARG A 126 29.11 -9.60 15.41
N GLY A 127 28.03 -9.79 16.17
CA GLY A 127 27.55 -8.81 17.14
C GLY A 127 26.39 -7.97 16.61
N TYR A 128 25.80 -7.17 17.50
CA TYR A 128 24.55 -6.45 17.23
C TYR A 128 24.70 -5.36 16.17
N ASP A 129 25.73 -4.54 16.27
CA ASP A 129 25.90 -3.36 15.42
C ASP A 129 26.08 -3.75 13.94
N GLU A 130 26.99 -4.69 13.65
CA GLU A 130 27.20 -5.20 12.28
C GLU A 130 25.92 -5.84 11.71
N GLY A 131 25.15 -6.56 12.53
CA GLY A 131 23.90 -7.18 12.09
C GLY A 131 22.83 -6.18 11.70
N VAL A 132 22.67 -5.11 12.48
CA VAL A 132 21.69 -4.05 12.17
C VAL A 132 22.09 -3.28 10.92
N GLU A 133 23.37 -2.97 10.74
CA GLU A 133 23.86 -2.28 9.54
C GLU A 133 23.61 -3.10 8.28
N VAL A 134 23.98 -4.38 8.28
CA VAL A 134 23.77 -5.28 7.12
C VAL A 134 22.29 -5.40 6.77
N VAL A 135 21.42 -5.59 7.75
CA VAL A 135 19.98 -5.70 7.51
C VAL A 135 19.41 -4.40 6.99
N SER A 136 19.87 -3.25 7.49
CA SER A 136 19.41 -1.93 7.03
C SER A 136 19.79 -1.67 5.57
N ILE A 137 21.02 -2.03 5.18
CA ILE A 137 21.51 -1.91 3.80
C ILE A 137 20.70 -2.78 2.84
N ILE A 138 20.28 -3.98 3.25
CA ILE A 138 19.48 -4.89 2.42
C ILE A 138 18.00 -4.48 2.39
N ASN A 139 17.46 -4.00 3.51
CA ASN A 139 16.03 -3.72 3.64
C ASN A 139 15.57 -2.55 2.77
N MET A 140 16.33 -1.44 2.75
CA MET A 140 15.98 -0.26 1.94
C MET A 140 15.75 -0.59 0.45
N PRO A 141 16.71 -1.21 -0.28
CA PRO A 141 16.51 -1.51 -1.69
C PRO A 141 15.42 -2.56 -1.91
N LEU A 142 15.30 -3.57 -1.03
CA LEU A 142 14.26 -4.60 -1.16
C LEU A 142 12.85 -4.00 -1.04
N PHE A 143 12.65 -3.09 -0.08
CA PHE A 143 11.41 -2.36 0.07
C PHE A 143 11.10 -1.50 -1.16
N LEU A 144 12.09 -0.77 -1.68
CA LEU A 144 11.94 0.04 -2.89
C LEU A 144 11.57 -0.81 -4.11
N ILE A 145 12.22 -1.95 -4.30
CA ILE A 145 11.92 -2.88 -5.42
C ILE A 145 10.48 -3.38 -5.32
N SER A 146 10.05 -3.81 -4.15
CA SER A 146 8.68 -4.27 -3.90
C SER A 146 7.64 -3.16 -4.13
N LEU A 147 7.93 -1.95 -3.66
CA LEU A 147 7.08 -0.79 -3.87
C LEU A 147 6.95 -0.45 -5.36
N VAL A 148 8.06 -0.36 -6.08
CA VAL A 148 8.07 -0.11 -7.53
C VAL A 148 7.32 -1.20 -8.28
N PHE A 149 7.52 -2.48 -7.92
CA PHE A 149 6.80 -3.59 -8.53
C PHE A 149 5.28 -3.48 -8.33
N THR A 150 4.84 -3.12 -7.14
CA THR A 150 3.41 -2.92 -6.82
C THR A 150 2.83 -1.75 -7.61
N LEU A 151 3.54 -0.62 -7.64
CA LEU A 151 3.12 0.57 -8.40
C LEU A 151 3.04 0.26 -9.91
N TRP A 152 4.03 -0.46 -10.43
CA TRP A 152 4.06 -0.90 -11.82
C TRP A 152 2.87 -1.81 -12.14
N LEU A 153 2.56 -2.76 -11.26
CA LEU A 153 1.45 -3.70 -11.42
C LEU A 153 0.09 -2.96 -11.42
N CYS A 154 -0.11 -2.04 -10.49
CA CYS A 154 -1.35 -1.27 -10.37
C CYS A 154 -1.54 -0.22 -11.50
N SER A 155 -0.47 0.17 -12.18
CA SER A 155 -0.47 1.16 -13.26
C SER A 155 -0.75 0.58 -14.66
N GLN A 156 -0.84 -0.74 -14.82
CA GLN A 156 -0.94 -1.42 -16.13
C GLN A 156 -2.20 -1.11 -16.95
N PRO A 157 -2.19 -1.27 -18.29
CA PRO A 157 -3.34 -1.52 -19.16
C PRO A 157 -4.65 -1.96 -18.51
N THR A 158 -5.79 -1.27 -18.65
CA THR A 158 -7.07 -2.02 -18.62
C THR A 158 -7.08 -2.91 -19.85
N LYS A 159 -7.24 -4.23 -19.71
CA LYS A 159 -7.40 -5.09 -20.88
C LYS A 159 -8.85 -5.00 -21.36
N ILE A 160 -9.05 -4.41 -22.54
CA ILE A 160 -10.35 -4.42 -23.19
C ILE A 160 -10.56 -5.83 -23.75
N ILE A 161 -11.44 -6.61 -23.13
CA ILE A 161 -11.92 -7.86 -23.75
C ILE A 161 -12.87 -7.40 -24.86
N SER A 162 -12.40 -7.40 -26.10
CA SER A 162 -13.28 -7.30 -27.26
C SER A 162 -14.26 -8.48 -27.19
N SER A 163 -15.57 -8.21 -27.13
CA SER A 163 -16.58 -9.23 -27.34
C SER A 163 -16.28 -9.98 -28.64
N PRO A 164 -16.40 -11.31 -28.70
CA PRO A 164 -16.31 -12.00 -29.97
C PRO A 164 -17.39 -11.42 -30.88
N SER A 165 -16.97 -10.85 -32.01
CA SER A 165 -17.88 -10.44 -33.08
C SER A 165 -18.83 -11.60 -33.36
N SER A 166 -20.13 -11.33 -33.26
CA SER A 166 -21.19 -12.22 -33.71
C SER A 166 -20.77 -12.83 -35.05
N PRO A 167 -20.80 -14.16 -35.25
CA PRO A 167 -20.69 -14.70 -36.59
C PRO A 167 -21.85 -14.12 -37.40
N ASP A 168 -21.52 -13.48 -38.52
CA ASP A 168 -22.49 -13.02 -39.50
C ASP A 168 -23.45 -14.16 -39.83
N VAL A 169 -24.71 -14.00 -39.42
CA VAL A 169 -25.80 -14.84 -39.89
C VAL A 169 -26.22 -14.26 -41.23
N THR A 170 -25.58 -14.72 -42.30
CA THR A 170 -26.06 -14.56 -43.67
C THR A 170 -26.28 -15.94 -44.28
N ASN A 171 -27.53 -16.41 -44.19
CA ASN A 171 -28.13 -17.39 -45.08
C ASN A 171 -29.37 -16.74 -45.70
#